data_AF-A0A7S1JJ21-F1
#
_entry.id   AF-A0A7S1JJ21-F1
#
_cell.length_a   1.000
_cell.length_b   1.000
_cell.length_c   1.000
_cell.angle_alpha   90.00
_cell.angle_beta   90.00
_cell.angle_gamma   90.00
#
_symmetry.space_group_name_H-M   'P 1'
#
loop_
_entity.id
_entity.type
_entity.pdbx_description
1 polymer ?
#
loop_
_entity_poly.entity_id
_entity_poly.type
_entity_poly.pdbx_seq_one_letter_code
_entity_poly.pdbx_strand_id
1 'polypeptide(L)'
;GLGYRAKSVVETAKALKELGGEAFLQKLKSPTMTRQEVQKELLQFRGVGRKVADCVGLFSLDRFDAIPVDTHVWRIACRDLDRSLQSAKSLTPAVYDRVGDLFRDRYGSRAGWAHSLLFTAELPAFRA
;
A
#
# COMPACT_ATOMS: atom_id res chain seq x y z
N GLY A 1 5.52 -13.08 20.03
CA GLY A 1 5.32 -11.69 20.50
C GLY A 1 5.66 -10.69 19.40
N LEU A 2 5.38 -9.39 19.60
CA LEU A 2 5.45 -8.33 18.56
C LEU A 2 6.88 -7.91 18.13
N GLY A 3 7.94 -8.35 18.82
CA GLY A 3 9.34 -8.08 18.45
C GLY A 3 9.68 -6.59 18.35
N TYR A 4 10.58 -6.22 17.43
CA TYR A 4 11.01 -4.82 17.20
C TYR A 4 9.85 -3.87 16.84
N ARG A 5 8.72 -4.42 16.35
CA ARG A 5 7.53 -3.64 15.97
C ARG A 5 6.71 -3.17 17.17
N ALA A 6 6.91 -3.75 18.36
CA ALA A 6 6.20 -3.31 19.57
C ALA A 6 6.37 -1.80 19.82
N LYS A 7 7.58 -1.28 19.61
CA LYS A 7 7.88 0.15 19.75
C LYS A 7 7.11 1.01 18.75
N SER A 8 7.02 0.57 17.49
CA SER A 8 6.24 1.26 16.45
C SER A 8 4.77 1.38 16.81
N VAL A 9 4.17 0.34 17.41
CA VAL A 9 2.75 0.37 17.81
C VAL A 9 2.49 1.45 18.86
N VAL A 10 3.32 1.49 19.92
CA VAL A 10 3.17 2.47 21.01
C VAL A 10 3.39 3.89 20.51
N GLU A 11 4.42 4.12 19.69
CA GLU A 11 4.72 5.46 19.16
C GLU A 11 3.69 5.93 18.14
N THR A 12 3.18 5.02 17.29
CA THR A 12 2.07 5.32 16.36
C THR A 12 0.83 5.76 17.11
N ALA A 13 0.45 5.06 18.20
CA ALA A 13 -0.72 5.44 19.01
C ALA A 13 -0.57 6.82 19.66
N LYS A 14 0.64 7.15 20.16
CA LYS A 14 0.95 8.47 20.72
C LYS A 14 0.87 9.57 19.67
N ALA A 15 1.54 9.39 18.54
CA ALA A 15 1.52 10.34 17.43
C ALA A 15 0.09 10.55 16.90
N LEU A 16 -0.69 9.48 16.77
CA LEU A 16 -2.08 9.57 16.32
C LEU A 16 -2.92 10.42 17.28
N LYS A 17 -2.74 10.24 18.60
CA LYS A 17 -3.43 11.06 19.61
C LYS A 17 -3.07 12.55 19.47
N GLU A 18 -1.79 12.86 19.27
CA GLU A 18 -1.30 14.23 19.07
C GLU A 18 -1.84 14.88 17.78
N LEU A 19 -2.04 14.09 16.73
CA LEU A 19 -2.62 14.53 15.45
C LEU A 19 -4.14 14.73 15.48
N GLY A 20 -4.82 14.47 16.62
CA GLY A 20 -6.27 14.62 16.76
C GLY A 20 -7.05 13.29 16.76
N GLY A 21 -6.37 12.16 16.83
CA GLY A 21 -6.98 10.84 17.01
C GLY A 21 -7.90 10.45 15.85
N GLU A 22 -9.13 10.11 16.18
CA GLU A 22 -10.15 9.70 15.20
C GLU A 22 -10.41 10.78 14.13
N ALA A 23 -10.41 12.06 14.52
CA ALA A 23 -10.66 13.16 13.59
C ALA A 23 -9.61 13.22 12.46
N PHE A 24 -8.36 12.87 12.76
CA PHE A 24 -7.30 12.74 11.76
C PHE A 24 -7.60 11.61 10.77
N LEU A 25 -8.01 10.43 11.25
CA LEU A 25 -8.34 9.30 10.38
C LEU A 25 -9.55 9.60 9.48
N GLN A 26 -10.58 10.25 10.03
CA GLN A 26 -11.74 10.69 9.26
C GLN A 26 -11.37 11.71 8.18
N LYS A 27 -10.47 12.65 8.48
CA LYS A 27 -9.90 13.55 7.47
C LYS A 27 -9.23 12.76 6.34
N LEU A 28 -8.40 11.75 6.67
CA LEU A 28 -7.75 10.91 5.66
C LEU A 28 -8.72 10.09 4.81
N LYS A 29 -9.92 9.79 5.32
CA LYS A 29 -10.99 9.10 4.59
C LYS A 29 -11.81 10.01 3.69
N SER A 30 -11.65 11.34 3.80
CA SER A 30 -12.39 12.32 2.99
C SER A 30 -12.22 12.09 1.49
N PRO A 31 -13.29 12.10 0.68
CA PRO A 31 -13.19 11.91 -0.77
C PRO A 31 -12.36 12.99 -1.47
N THR A 32 -12.13 14.14 -0.82
CA THR A 32 -11.31 15.23 -1.35
C THR A 32 -9.80 14.96 -1.28
N MET A 33 -9.35 13.99 -0.48
CA MET A 33 -7.94 13.62 -0.41
C MET A 33 -7.60 12.57 -1.47
N THR A 34 -6.50 12.79 -2.16
CA THR A 34 -5.93 11.83 -3.11
C THR A 34 -5.21 10.70 -2.38
N ARG A 35 -5.02 9.57 -3.06
CA ARG A 35 -4.20 8.45 -2.56
C ARG A 35 -2.79 8.90 -2.15
N GLN A 36 -2.16 9.73 -2.97
CA GLN A 36 -0.80 10.23 -2.73
C GLN A 36 -0.72 11.06 -1.44
N GLU A 37 -1.71 11.93 -1.21
CA GLU A 37 -1.79 12.73 0.01
C GLU A 37 -2.00 11.85 1.24
N VAL A 38 -2.92 10.89 1.17
CA VAL A 38 -3.15 9.91 2.26
C VAL A 38 -1.88 9.12 2.54
N GLN A 39 -1.18 8.62 1.51
CA GLN A 39 0.08 7.91 1.68
C GLN A 39 1.12 8.79 2.38
N LYS A 40 1.26 10.05 1.95
CA LYS A 40 2.20 11.01 2.54
C LYS A 40 1.91 11.25 4.02
N GLU A 41 0.65 11.45 4.39
CA GLU A 41 0.24 11.60 5.79
C GLU A 41 0.55 10.34 6.60
N LEU A 42 0.33 9.15 6.06
CA LEU A 42 0.61 7.90 6.78
C LEU A 42 2.12 7.61 6.94
N LEU A 43 2.97 8.10 6.03
CA LEU A 43 4.43 7.90 6.10
C LEU A 43 5.09 8.60 7.30
N GLN A 44 4.39 9.52 7.99
CA GLN A 44 4.91 10.16 9.20
C GLN A 44 4.97 9.21 10.41
N PHE A 45 4.20 8.11 10.39
CA PHE A 45 4.17 7.15 11.49
C PHE A 45 5.38 6.21 11.45
N ARG A 46 6.00 5.99 12.62
CA ARG A 46 7.19 5.15 12.72
C ARG A 46 6.93 3.70 12.30
N GLY A 47 7.67 3.25 11.30
CA GLY A 47 7.58 1.88 10.77
C GLY A 47 6.49 1.71 9.71
N VAL A 48 5.82 2.79 9.32
CA VAL A 48 4.93 2.83 8.16
C VAL A 48 5.75 3.25 6.94
N GLY A 49 6.02 2.29 6.06
CA GLY A 49 6.55 2.54 4.71
C GLY A 49 5.43 2.59 3.66
N ARG A 50 5.77 2.87 2.40
CA ARG A 50 4.82 3.03 1.27
C ARG A 50 3.81 1.87 1.18
N LYS A 51 4.29 0.63 1.26
CA LYS A 51 3.45 -0.58 1.25
C LYS A 51 2.43 -0.60 2.36
N VAL A 52 2.85 -0.28 3.59
CA VAL A 52 1.95 -0.30 4.77
C VAL A 52 0.95 0.86 4.66
N ALA A 53 1.39 2.04 4.24
CA ALA A 53 0.52 3.18 4.00
C ALA A 53 -0.55 2.88 2.94
N ASP A 54 -0.18 2.25 1.82
CA ASP A 54 -1.16 1.84 0.80
C ASP A 54 -2.08 0.72 1.29
N CYS A 55 -1.61 -0.22 2.13
CA CYS A 55 -2.50 -1.20 2.78
C CYS A 55 -3.58 -0.50 3.61
N VAL A 56 -3.19 0.47 4.45
CA VAL A 56 -4.13 1.24 5.27
C VAL A 56 -5.07 2.05 4.37
N GLY A 57 -4.52 2.72 3.35
CA GLY A 57 -5.28 3.45 2.34
C GLY A 57 -6.38 2.61 1.69
N LEU A 58 -6.00 1.44 1.16
CA LEU A 58 -6.89 0.54 0.46
C LEU A 58 -7.96 -0.09 1.37
N PHE A 59 -7.54 -0.58 2.54
CA PHE A 59 -8.40 -1.43 3.36
C PHE A 59 -9.22 -0.67 4.41
N SER A 60 -8.90 0.60 4.70
CA SER A 60 -9.59 1.37 5.75
C SER A 60 -9.97 2.81 5.38
N LEU A 61 -9.38 3.40 4.33
CA LEU A 61 -9.54 4.82 4.00
C LEU A 61 -10.10 5.06 2.60
N ASP A 62 -10.78 4.06 2.03
CA ASP A 62 -11.50 4.11 0.75
C ASP A 62 -10.63 4.53 -0.47
N ARG A 63 -9.32 4.24 -0.43
CA ARG A 63 -8.42 4.43 -1.58
C ARG A 63 -8.38 3.18 -2.44
N PHE A 64 -9.45 2.98 -3.20
CA PHE A 64 -9.64 1.77 -4.03
C PHE A 64 -8.64 1.64 -5.19
N ASP A 65 -7.88 2.69 -5.49
CA ASP A 65 -6.80 2.75 -6.46
C ASP A 65 -5.39 2.60 -5.83
N ALA A 66 -5.33 2.43 -4.50
CA ALA A 66 -4.08 2.17 -3.79
C ALA A 66 -3.58 0.74 -4.01
N ILE A 67 -2.30 0.61 -4.33
CA ILE A 67 -1.65 -0.67 -4.67
C ILE A 67 -0.52 -0.91 -3.67
N PRO A 68 -0.74 -1.76 -2.64
CA PRO A 68 0.30 -2.10 -1.68
C PRO A 68 1.40 -2.97 -2.31
N VAL A 69 2.43 -2.36 -2.90
CA VAL A 69 3.48 -3.12 -3.61
C VAL A 69 4.48 -3.74 -2.64
N ASP A 70 4.50 -5.06 -2.56
CA ASP A 70 5.56 -5.84 -1.94
C ASP A 70 6.31 -6.69 -2.98
N THR A 71 7.15 -7.61 -2.52
CA THR A 71 7.92 -8.49 -3.39
C THR A 71 7.05 -9.46 -4.21
N HIS A 72 5.88 -9.87 -3.72
CA HIS A 72 4.96 -10.74 -4.45
C HIS A 72 4.25 -9.95 -5.54
N VAL A 73 3.72 -8.78 -5.19
CA VAL A 73 3.04 -7.89 -6.14
C VAL A 73 3.98 -7.42 -7.24
N TRP A 74 5.23 -7.12 -6.88
CA TRP A 74 6.27 -6.80 -7.86
C TRP A 74 6.52 -7.97 -8.83
N ARG A 75 6.57 -9.22 -8.35
CA ARG A 75 6.71 -10.40 -9.22
C ARG A 75 5.52 -10.57 -10.17
N ILE A 76 4.30 -10.35 -9.70
CA ILE A 76 3.09 -10.36 -10.55
C ILE A 76 3.23 -9.31 -11.65
N ALA A 77 3.62 -8.08 -11.31
CA ALA A 77 3.82 -7.01 -12.29
C ALA A 77 4.89 -7.37 -13.33
N CYS A 78 6.03 -7.92 -12.90
CA CYS A 78 7.10 -8.39 -13.79
C CYS A 78 6.67 -9.53 -14.71
N ARG A 79 5.73 -10.39 -14.29
CA ARG A 79 5.27 -11.55 -15.07
C ARG A 79 4.19 -11.16 -16.07
N ASP A 80 3.21 -10.39 -15.60
CA ASP A 80 1.90 -10.23 -16.25
C ASP A 80 1.66 -8.84 -16.86
N LEU A 81 2.40 -7.82 -16.42
CA LEU A 81 2.14 -6.43 -16.81
C LEU A 81 3.30 -5.83 -17.61
N ASP A 82 4.52 -5.86 -17.07
CA ASP A 82 5.70 -5.27 -17.70
C ASP A 82 6.96 -6.07 -17.36
N ARG A 83 7.43 -6.88 -18.31
CA ARG A 83 8.63 -7.72 -18.16
C ARG A 83 9.92 -6.89 -17.99
N SER A 84 9.95 -5.64 -18.43
CA SER A 84 11.16 -4.81 -18.31
C SER A 84 11.54 -4.53 -16.85
N LEU A 85 10.56 -4.60 -15.92
CA LEU A 85 10.77 -4.44 -14.48
C LEU A 85 11.68 -5.51 -13.87
N GLN A 86 11.90 -6.64 -14.56
CA GLN A 86 12.85 -7.68 -14.12
C GLN A 86 14.30 -7.19 -14.10
N SER A 87 14.61 -6.14 -14.87
CA SER A 87 15.94 -5.50 -14.87
C SER A 87 16.20 -4.64 -13.62
N ALA A 88 15.15 -4.27 -12.88
CA ALA A 88 15.30 -3.48 -11.67
C ALA A 88 15.87 -4.33 -10.53
N LYS A 89 16.94 -3.84 -9.89
CA LYS A 89 17.65 -4.57 -8.82
C LYS A 89 16.92 -4.53 -7.47
N SER A 90 16.02 -3.56 -7.28
CA SER A 90 15.30 -3.39 -6.02
C SER A 90 14.01 -2.59 -6.23
N LEU A 91 13.10 -2.72 -5.27
CA LEU A 91 11.84 -1.96 -5.24
C LEU A 91 12.09 -0.54 -4.71
N THR A 92 12.71 0.29 -5.54
CA THR A 92 12.91 1.72 -5.25
C THR A 92 11.57 2.47 -5.29
N PRO A 93 11.48 3.70 -4.76
CA PRO A 93 10.27 4.51 -4.89
C PRO A 93 9.75 4.65 -6.33
N ALA A 94 10.63 4.86 -7.31
CA ALA A 94 10.24 4.96 -8.71
C ALA A 94 9.69 3.64 -9.27
N VAL A 95 10.30 2.49 -8.92
CA VAL A 95 9.80 1.17 -9.32
C VAL A 95 8.47 0.87 -8.63
N TYR A 96 8.33 1.23 -7.36
CA TYR A 96 7.08 1.10 -6.60
C TYR A 96 5.94 1.86 -7.28
N ASP A 97 6.18 3.13 -7.61
CA ASP A 97 5.18 3.99 -8.25
C ASP A 97 4.81 3.45 -9.64
N ARG A 98 5.82 3.03 -10.43
CA ARG A 98 5.61 2.38 -11.74
C ARG A 98 4.79 1.10 -11.65
N VAL A 99 5.06 0.22 -10.68
CA VAL A 99 4.25 -0.99 -10.47
C VAL A 99 2.81 -0.60 -10.17
N GLY A 100 2.60 0.36 -9.25
CA GLY A 100 1.27 0.84 -8.93
C GLY A 100 0.53 1.40 -10.16
N ASP A 101 1.22 2.15 -11.03
CA ASP A 101 0.64 2.72 -12.24
C ASP A 101 0.21 1.62 -13.22
N LEU A 102 1.03 0.58 -13.42
CA LEU A 102 0.64 -0.56 -14.27
C LEU A 102 -0.66 -1.25 -13.82
N PHE A 103 -0.88 -1.38 -12.51
CA PHE A 103 -2.15 -1.91 -11.99
C PHE A 103 -3.30 -0.93 -12.22
N ARG A 104 -3.09 0.37 -11.99
CA ARG A 104 -4.12 1.41 -12.21
C ARG A 104 -4.51 1.54 -13.67
N ASP A 105 -3.54 1.55 -14.58
CA ASP A 105 -3.76 1.62 -16.02
C ASP A 105 -4.57 0.42 -16.53
N ARG A 106 -4.32 -0.78 -15.95
CA ARG A 106 -5.02 -2.01 -16.37
C ARG A 106 -6.40 -2.20 -15.75
N TYR A 107 -6.57 -1.85 -14.48
CA TYR A 107 -7.75 -2.20 -13.69
C TYR A 107 -8.59 -0.98 -13.24
N GLY A 108 -8.16 0.23 -13.59
CA GLY A 108 -8.89 1.48 -13.38
C GLY A 108 -9.10 1.83 -11.91
N SER A 109 -10.27 2.41 -11.60
CA SER A 109 -10.59 2.98 -10.28
C SER A 109 -10.67 1.97 -9.13
N ARG A 110 -10.72 0.67 -9.43
CA ARG A 110 -10.76 -0.43 -8.44
C ARG A 110 -9.50 -1.30 -8.48
N ALA A 111 -8.40 -0.77 -9.00
CA ALA A 111 -7.15 -1.52 -9.16
C ALA A 111 -6.63 -2.14 -7.86
N GLY A 112 -6.85 -1.52 -6.70
CA GLY A 112 -6.49 -2.09 -5.39
C GLY A 112 -7.25 -3.37 -5.06
N TRP A 113 -8.53 -3.48 -5.45
CA TRP A 113 -9.32 -4.70 -5.29
C TRP A 113 -8.86 -5.80 -6.23
N ALA A 114 -8.60 -5.47 -7.51
CA ALA A 114 -8.05 -6.42 -8.47
C ALA A 114 -6.67 -6.96 -8.01
N HIS A 115 -5.81 -6.07 -7.52
CA HIS A 115 -4.55 -6.42 -6.88
C HIS A 115 -4.75 -7.45 -5.75
N SER A 116 -5.73 -7.27 -4.86
CA SER A 116 -5.98 -8.18 -3.72
C SER A 116 -6.38 -9.58 -4.17
N LEU A 117 -7.15 -9.69 -5.26
CA LEU A 117 -7.50 -10.99 -5.85
C LEU A 117 -6.28 -11.68 -6.44
N LEU A 118 -5.45 -10.95 -7.20
CA LEU A 118 -4.22 -11.49 -7.79
C LEU A 118 -3.22 -11.90 -6.72
N PHE A 119 -3.06 -11.12 -5.66
CA PHE A 119 -2.22 -11.48 -4.52
C PHE A 119 -2.72 -12.78 -3.85
N THR A 120 -4.04 -12.90 -3.64
CA THR A 120 -4.65 -14.10 -3.07
C THR A 120 -4.39 -15.34 -3.92
N ALA A 121 -4.49 -15.21 -5.25
CA ALA A 121 -4.21 -16.31 -6.19
C ALA A 121 -2.74 -16.81 -6.12
N GLU A 122 -1.81 -16.00 -5.60
CA GLU A 122 -0.41 -16.40 -5.40
C GLU A 122 -0.15 -17.12 -4.07
N LEU A 123 -1.12 -17.21 -3.17
CA LEU A 123 -0.95 -17.92 -1.91
C LEU A 123 -0.90 -19.44 -2.14
N PRO A 124 -0.10 -20.20 -1.37
CA PRO A 124 0.06 -21.65 -1.56
C PRO A 124 -1.26 -22.44 -1.55
N ALA A 125 -2.26 -21.99 -0.79
CA ALA A 125 -3.57 -22.63 -0.71
C ALA A 125 -4.40 -22.52 -2.01
N PHE A 126 -4.07 -21.57 -2.89
CA PHE A 126 -4.81 -21.29 -4.12
C PHE A 126 -3.99 -21.50 -5.40
N ARG A 127 -2.69 -21.81 -5.26
CA ARG A 127 -1.85 -22.19 -6.41
C ARG A 127 -2.18 -23.62 -6.83
N ALA A 128 -2.75 -23.75 -8.03
CA ALA A 128 -2.98 -25.03 -8.71
C ALA A 128 -1.67 -25.67 -9.18
#